data_AF-A0ABD0PZP9-F1
#
_entry.id   AF-A0ABD0PZP9-F1
#
_cell.length_a   1.000
_cell.length_b   1.000
_cell.length_c   1.000
_cell.angle_alpha   90.00
_cell.angle_beta   90.00
_cell.angle_gamma   90.00
#
_symmetry.space_group_name_H-M   'P 1'
#
loop_
_entity.id
_entity.type
_entity.pdbx_description
1 polymer ?
#
loop_
_entity_poly.entity_id
_entity_poly.type
_entity_poly.pdbx_seq_one_letter_code
_entity_poly.pdbx_strand_id
1 'polypeptide(L)' 'VCYRRFGHNEMDEPMFTQPLMYKQIRKQEHVLKKYADKLISEGVVTLQEFE' A
#
# COMPACT_ATOMS: atom_id res chain seq x y z
N VAL A 1 7.94 -0.73 11.53
CA VAL A 1 7.37 -2.01 11.04
C VAL A 1 6.67 -1.74 9.71
N CYS A 2 6.88 -2.56 8.67
CA CYS A 2 6.38 -2.36 7.29
C CYS A 2 6.06 -3.71 6.60
N TYR A 3 5.67 -3.68 5.32
CA TYR A 3 5.44 -4.88 4.50
C TYR A 3 6.09 -4.75 3.11
N ARG A 4 6.37 -5.88 2.47
CA ARG A 4 6.87 -5.96 1.09
C ARG A 4 5.71 -6.29 0.15
N ARG A 5 5.46 -5.43 -0.84
CA ARG A 5 4.29 -5.55 -1.72
C ARG A 5 4.41 -6.70 -2.74
N PHE A 6 5.61 -6.89 -3.27
CA PHE A 6 5.94 -7.94 -4.25
C PHE A 6 6.83 -9.02 -3.61
N GLY A 7 7.25 -10.02 -4.38
CA GLY A 7 8.19 -11.06 -3.96
C GLY A 7 9.56 -10.50 -3.60
N HIS A 8 10.58 -11.36 -3.51
CA HIS A 8 11.94 -10.90 -3.25
C HIS A 8 12.43 -9.91 -4.31
N ASN A 9 12.02 -10.14 -5.56
CA ASN A 9 12.06 -9.21 -6.67
C ASN A 9 10.65 -9.09 -7.28
N GLU A 10 10.48 -8.22 -8.28
CA GLU A 10 9.19 -7.88 -8.87
C GLU A 10 8.56 -9.04 -9.67
N MET A 11 9.36 -10.00 -10.12
CA MET A 11 8.92 -11.15 -10.92
C MET A 11 8.70 -12.41 -10.07
N ASP A 12 9.13 -12.37 -8.81
CA ASP A 12 8.99 -13.46 -7.86
C ASP A 12 7.56 -13.52 -7.32
N GLU A 13 7.01 -14.73 -7.26
CA GLU A 13 5.65 -14.98 -6.78
C GLU A 13 5.69 -15.49 -5.32
N PRO A 14 5.49 -14.59 -4.35
CA PRO A 14 5.62 -14.94 -2.93
C PRO A 14 4.47 -15.78 -2.38
N MET A 15 3.37 -15.94 -3.13
CA MET A 15 2.23 -16.77 -2.71
C MET A 15 2.57 -18.23 -2.54
N PHE A 16 3.62 -18.73 -3.21
CA PHE A 16 4.03 -20.13 -3.09
C PHE A 16 4.49 -20.49 -1.68
N THR A 17 5.13 -19.54 -0.97
CA THR A 17 5.76 -19.80 0.32
C THR A 17 5.19 -18.95 1.46
N GLN A 18 4.57 -17.79 1.17
CA GLN A 18 3.91 -16.93 2.17
C GLN A 18 2.46 -16.55 1.81
N PRO A 19 1.55 -17.52 1.58
CA PRO A 19 0.21 -17.25 1.05
C PRO A 19 -0.67 -16.41 1.99
N LEU A 20 -0.62 -16.64 3.31
CA LEU A 20 -1.49 -15.93 4.26
C LEU A 20 -1.08 -14.46 4.40
N MET A 21 0.23 -14.21 4.49
CA MET A 21 0.80 -12.86 4.57
C MET A 21 0.44 -12.04 3.32
N TYR A 22 0.66 -12.59 2.13
CA TYR A 22 0.37 -11.87 0.90
C TYR A 22 -1.13 -11.72 0.62
N LYS A 23 -1.98 -12.64 1.10
CA LYS A 23 -3.44 -12.42 1.13
C LYS A 23 -3.83 -11.21 1.98
N GLN A 24 -3.18 -10.97 3.11
CA GLN A 24 -3.44 -9.78 3.94
C GLN A 24 -2.87 -8.52 3.29
N ILE A 25 -1.64 -8.57 2.78
CA ILE A 25 -0.98 -7.43 2.10
C ILE A 25 -1.81 -6.97 0.89
N ARG A 26 -2.37 -7.88 0.09
CA ARG A 26 -3.22 -7.51 -1.06
C ARG A 26 -4.53 -6.82 -0.71
N LYS A 27 -5.00 -6.93 0.54
CA LYS A 27 -6.18 -6.21 1.04
C LYS A 27 -5.83 -4.83 1.61
N GLN A 28 -4.55 -4.52 1.80
CA GLN A 28 -4.13 -3.24 2.35
C GLN A 28 -4.22 -2.15 1.28
N GLU A 29 -4.88 -1.06 1.63
CA GLU A 29 -4.77 0.17 0.87
C GLU A 29 -3.34 0.72 0.93
N HIS A 30 -2.92 1.33 -0.19
CA HIS A 30 -1.59 1.90 -0.33
C HIS A 30 -1.31 2.98 0.70
N VAL A 31 -0.11 2.96 1.26
CA VAL A 31 0.33 3.95 2.26
C VAL A 31 0.24 5.38 1.72
N LEU A 32 0.58 5.60 0.43
CA LEU A 32 0.47 6.90 -0.22
C LEU A 32 -0.97 7.44 -0.14
N LYS A 33 -1.95 6.62 -0.52
CA LYS A 33 -3.36 7.01 -0.50
C LYS A 33 -3.85 7.27 0.92
N LYS A 34 -3.55 6.39 1.88
CA LYS A 34 -3.90 6.61 3.30
C LYS A 34 -3.39 7.94 3.84
N TYR A 35 -2.18 8.33 3.44
CA TYR A 35 -1.58 9.58 3.89
C TYR A 35 -2.18 10.79 3.16
N ALA A 36 -2.42 10.68 1.85
CA ALA A 36 -3.10 11.72 1.09
C ALA A 36 -4.52 11.98 1.63
N ASP A 37 -5.31 10.93 1.85
CA ASP A 37 -6.67 11.02 2.40
C ASP A 37 -6.66 11.72 3.77
N LYS A 38 -5.63 11.47 4.58
CA LYS A 38 -5.42 12.16 5.86
C LYS A 38 -5.11 13.65 5.67
N LEU A 39 -4.19 14.01 4.78
CA LEU A 39 -3.84 15.41 4.53
C LEU A 39 -5.00 16.20 3.93
N ILE A 40 -5.80 15.56 3.08
CA ILE A 40 -7.01 16.14 2.50
C ILE A 40 -8.07 16.34 3.58
N SER A 41 -8.26 15.37 4.49
CA SER A 41 -9.22 15.54 5.60
C SER A 41 -8.78 16.60 6.62
N GLU A 42 -7.47 16.81 6.78
CA GLU A 42 -6.90 17.90 7.59
C GLU A 42 -6.89 19.25 6.86
N GLY A 43 -7.27 19.30 5.57
CA GLY A 43 -7.28 20.52 4.76
C GLY A 43 -5.89 21.07 4.43
N VAL A 44 -4.84 20.27 4.60
CA VAL A 44 -3.45 20.65 4.32
C VAL A 44 -3.14 20.58 2.82
N VAL A 45 -3.79 19.66 2.12
CA VAL A 45 -3.65 19.43 0.68
C VAL A 45 -5.03 19.31 0.07
N THR A 46 -5.25 19.88 -1.10
CA THR A 46 -6.50 19.71 -1.86
C THR A 46 -6.43 18.48 -2.75
N LEU A 47 -7.59 17.91 -3.11
CA LEU A 47 -7.63 16.76 -4.03
C LEU A 47 -6.94 17.07 -5.37
N GLN A 48 -7.08 18.30 -5.86
CA GLN A 48 -6.47 18.77 -7.11
C GLN A 48 -4.94 18.88 -7.06
N GLU A 49 -4.35 19.05 -5.88
CA GLU A 49 -2.89 19.06 -5.71
C GLU A 49 -2.31 17.65 -5.57
N PHE A 50 -3.15 16.68 -5.19
CA PHE A 50 -2.75 15.28 -5.05
C PHE A 50 -2.88 14.47 -6.35
N GLU A 51 -3.89 14.78 -7.17
CA GLU A 51 -4.09 14.19 -8.51
C GLU A 51 -2.99 14.57 -9.51
#